data_AF-A0A2G5QVD6-F1
#
_entry.id   AF-A0A2G5QVD6-F1
#
_cell.length_a   1.000
_cell.length_b   1.000
_cell.length_c   1.000
_cell.angle_alpha   90.00
_cell.angle_beta   90.00
_cell.angle_gamma   90.00
#
_symmetry.space_group_name_H-M   'P 1'
#
loop_
_entity.id
_entity.type
_entity.pdbx_description
1 polymer ?
#
loop_
_entity_poly.entity_id
_entity_poly.type
_entity_poly.pdbx_seq_one_letter_code
_entity_poly.pdbx_strand_id
1 'polypeptide(L)' 'MSFDFDAGKYAVYLWPAFAISALAFAWMISDSLLNARRWKREAQRLQAELDEQAS' A
#
# COMPACT_ATOMS: atom_id res chain seq x y z
N MET A 1 -15.01 -17.92 -21.40
CA MET A 1 -14.63 -18.42 -20.06
C MET A 1 -15.19 -17.43 -19.04
N SER A 2 -16.37 -17.70 -18.47
CA SER A 2 -16.94 -16.88 -17.40
C SER A 2 -16.23 -17.25 -16.10
N PHE A 3 -15.60 -16.29 -15.42
CA PHE A 3 -15.05 -16.51 -14.09
C PHE A 3 -16.22 -16.73 -13.12
N ASP A 4 -16.43 -17.98 -12.72
CA ASP A 4 -17.42 -18.36 -11.72
C ASP A 4 -16.86 -18.05 -10.32
N PHE A 5 -16.80 -16.76 -9.98
CA PHE A 5 -16.44 -16.29 -8.63
C PHE A 5 -17.55 -16.53 -7.61
N ASP A 6 -18.73 -16.95 -8.09
CA ASP A 6 -19.87 -17.37 -7.30
C ASP A 6 -19.89 -18.90 -7.18
N ALA A 7 -19.05 -19.44 -6.29
CA ALA A 7 -19.09 -20.86 -5.92
C ALA A 7 -20.39 -21.23 -5.14
N GLY A 8 -21.49 -20.53 -5.39
CA GLY A 8 -22.76 -20.61 -4.67
C GLY A 8 -22.56 -20.57 -3.16
N LYS A 9 -23.11 -21.56 -2.45
CA LYS A 9 -23.00 -21.65 -0.98
C LYS A 9 -21.56 -21.72 -0.45
N TYR A 10 -20.57 -22.02 -1.30
CA TYR A 10 -19.17 -22.17 -0.87
C TYR A 10 -18.36 -20.88 -0.97
N ALA A 11 -18.85 -19.87 -1.69
CA ALA A 11 -18.21 -18.57 -1.80
C ALA A 11 -17.97 -17.94 -0.42
N VAL A 12 -18.91 -18.12 0.52
CA VAL A 12 -18.80 -17.60 1.89
C VAL A 12 -17.62 -18.21 2.68
N TYR A 13 -17.17 -19.41 2.35
CA TYR A 13 -15.99 -20.02 3.00
C TYR A 13 -14.69 -19.60 2.32
N LEU A 14 -14.74 -19.28 1.02
CA LEU A 14 -13.57 -18.95 0.21
C LEU A 14 -13.21 -17.46 0.28
N TRP A 15 -14.21 -16.59 0.14
CA TRP A 15 -14.03 -15.14 0.10
C TRP A 15 -13.37 -14.53 1.33
N PRO A 16 -13.59 -15.00 2.57
CA PRO A 16 -12.91 -14.44 3.74
C PRO A 16 -11.38 -14.54 3.66
N ALA A 17 -10.84 -15.65 3.14
CA ALA A 17 -9.40 -15.82 2.98
C ALA A 17 -8.81 -14.81 1.98
N PHE A 18 -9.53 -14.58 0.86
CA PHE A 18 -9.15 -13.56 -0.12
C PHE A 18 -9.31 -12.15 0.44
N ALA A 19 -10.36 -11.87 1.20
CA ALA A 19 -10.58 -10.58 1.84
C ALA A 19 -9.46 -10.25 2.83
N ILE A 20 -9.03 -11.22 3.65
CA ILE A 20 -7.90 -11.06 4.58
C ILE A 20 -6.61 -10.77 3.80
N SER A 21 -6.37 -11.51 2.72
CA SER A 21 -5.19 -11.29 1.87
C SER A 21 -5.19 -9.90 1.24
N ALA A 22 -6.34 -9.47 0.70
CA ALA A 22 -6.51 -8.14 0.13
C ALA A 22 -6.30 -7.04 1.17
N LEU A 23 -6.80 -7.24 2.40
CA LEU A 23 -6.59 -6.33 3.52
C LEU A 23 -5.11 -6.24 3.90
N ALA A 24 -4.41 -7.38 3.97
CA ALA A 24 -2.98 -7.39 4.24
C ALA A 24 -2.18 -6.64 3.17
N PHE A 25 -2.51 -6.82 1.90
CA PHE A 25 -1.88 -6.06 0.82
C PHE A 25 -2.20 -4.57 0.88
N ALA A 26 -3.47 -4.21 1.10
CA ALA A 26 -3.87 -2.81 1.25
C ALA A 26 -3.14 -2.13 2.41
N TRP A 27 -2.98 -2.85 3.53
CA TRP A 27 -2.18 -2.40 4.67
C TRP A 27 -0.72 -2.17 4.27
N MET A 28 -0.07 -3.17 3.66
CA MET A 28 1.33 -3.10 3.26
C MET A 28 1.59 -1.93 2.30
N ILE A 29 0.71 -1.74 1.30
CA ILE A 29 0.80 -0.63 0.35
C ILE A 29 0.66 0.71 1.09
N SER A 30 -0.32 0.82 1.98
CA SER A 30 -0.56 2.05 2.73
C SER A 30 0.62 2.39 3.64
N ASP A 31 1.16 1.42 4.36
CA ASP A 31 2.33 1.58 5.22
C ASP A 31 3.57 2.02 4.43
N SER A 32 3.82 1.36 3.29
CA SER A 32 4.93 1.71 2.37
C SER A 32 4.81 3.16 1.87
N LEU A 33 3.60 3.58 1.44
CA LEU A 33 3.35 4.94 0.98
C LEU A 33 3.49 5.98 2.10
N LEU A 34 3.02 5.67 3.31
CA LEU A 34 3.18 6.56 4.46
C LEU A 34 4.65 6.75 4.83
N ASN A 35 5.43 5.67 4.84
CA ASN A 35 6.84 5.74 5.14
C ASN A 35 7.61 6.51 4.06
N ALA A 36 7.30 6.27 2.78
CA ALA A 36 7.88 7.02 1.67
C ALA A 36 7.54 8.53 1.75
N ARG A 37 6.31 8.90 2.11
CA ARG A 37 5.91 10.30 2.30
C ARG A 37 6.67 10.98 3.45
N ARG A 38 6.86 10.25 4.56
CA ARG A 38 7.62 10.76 5.70
C ARG A 38 9.07 11.04 5.31
N TRP A 39 9.71 10.11 4.60
CA TRP A 39 11.10 10.28 4.16
C TRP A 39 11.25 11.34 3.07
N LYS A 40 10.28 11.47 2.17
CA LYS A 40 10.29 12.52 1.15
C LYS A 40 10.31 13.92 1.77
N ARG A 41 9.59 14.14 2.87
CA ARG A 41 9.60 15.44 3.58
C ARG A 41 10.97 15.74 4.17
N GLU A 42 11.62 14.74 4.76
CA GLU A 42 12.96 14.92 5.32
C GLU A 42 14.01 15.14 4.24
N ALA A 43 13.95 14.37 3.15
CA ALA A 43 14.82 14.55 2.00
C ALA A 43 14.67 15.95 1.38
N GLN A 44 13.45 16.49 1.31
CA GLN A 44 13.22 17.86 0.84
C GLN A 44 13.85 18.92 1.74
N ARG A 45 13.84 18.71 3.06
CA ARG A 45 14.51 19.61 4.00
C ARG A 45 16.03 19.58 3.84
N LEU A 46 16.60 18.38 3.78
CA LEU A 46 18.03 18.20 3.55
C LEU A 46 18.47 18.77 2.21
N GLN A 47 17.66 18.62 1.15
CA GLN A 47 17.96 19.20 -0.16
C GLN A 47 17.99 20.74 -0.10
N ALA A 48 17.06 21.38 0.60
CA ALA A 48 17.02 22.83 0.74
C ALA A 48 18.23 23.37 1.52
N GLU A 49 18.67 22.68 2.58
CA GLU A 49 19.86 23.04 3.35
C GLU A 49 21.14 22.90 2.50
N LEU A 50 21.24 21.86 1.66
CA LEU A 50 22.37 21.69 0.74
C LEU A 50 22.41 22.78 -0.34
N ASP A 51 21.26 23.13 -0.91
CA ASP A 51 21.18 24.19 -1.93
C ASP A 51 21.55 25.57 -1.33
N GLU A 52 21.17 25.85 -0.08
CA GLU A 52 21.53 27.09 0.65
C GLU A 52 23.02 27.15 1.03
N GLN A 53 23.65 26.01 1.33
CA GLN A 53 25.10 25.96 1.57
C GLN A 53 25.93 26.02 0.29
N ALA A 54 25.35 25.65 -0.85
CA ALA A 54 26.03 25.66 -2.15
C ALA A 54 25.94 27.01 -2.89
N SER A 55 25.10 27.95 -2.39
CA SER A 55 24.96 29.33 -2.88
C SER A 55 25.81 30.32 -2.11
#